data_AF-A0A4R8DIG9-F1
#
_entry.id   AF-A0A4R8DIG9-F1
#
_cell.length_a   1.000
_cell.length_b   1.000
_cell.length_c   1.000
_cell.angle_alpha   90.00
_cell.angle_beta   90.00
_cell.angle_gamma   90.00
#
_symmetry.space_group_name_H-M   'P 1'
#
loop_
_entity.id
_entity.type
_entity.pdbx_description
1 polymer ?
#
loop_
_entity_poly.entity_id
_entity_poly.type
_entity_poly.pdbx_seq_one_letter_code
_entity_poly.pdbx_strand_id
1 'polypeptide(L)'
;MKFSEKTITRIKRHPLDAYWSAFRTSLENGSFRTMKQLGTIIPITQLTIIMRLNYNTLAKRLLDPSRFTVSDLKRLAHASKVKPEELLKFILKETSQKP
;
A
#
# COMPACT_ATOMS: atom_id res chain seq x y z
N MET A 1 -23.18 -43.46 10.08
CA MET A 1 -22.32 -42.81 9.08
C MET A 1 -21.64 -41.62 9.74
N LYS A 2 -20.31 -41.69 9.98
CA LYS A 2 -19.52 -40.57 10.50
C LYS A 2 -19.10 -39.70 9.32
N PHE A 3 -19.69 -38.51 9.19
CA PHE A 3 -19.18 -37.52 8.24
C PHE A 3 -17.94 -36.89 8.85
N SER A 4 -16.81 -37.10 8.17
CA SER A 4 -15.49 -36.58 8.51
C SER A 4 -15.49 -35.05 8.42
N GLU A 5 -15.38 -34.36 9.57
CA GLU A 5 -15.19 -32.92 9.71
C GLU A 5 -13.77 -32.47 9.31
N LYS A 6 -13.35 -32.83 8.08
CA LYS A 6 -12.10 -32.34 7.54
C LYS A 6 -12.36 -31.61 6.23
N THR A 7 -11.95 -30.34 6.25
CA THR A 7 -11.37 -29.60 5.11
C THR A 7 -12.29 -28.66 4.34
N ILE A 8 -12.88 -27.64 5.00
CA ILE A 8 -13.08 -26.34 4.33
C ILE A 8 -12.89 -25.19 5.34
N THR A 9 -11.69 -25.02 5.89
CA THR A 9 -11.26 -23.70 6.34
C THR A 9 -10.98 -22.86 5.10
N ARG A 10 -12.05 -22.35 4.47
CA ARG A 10 -11.95 -21.25 3.50
C ARG A 10 -11.49 -20.04 4.31
N ILE A 11 -10.18 -19.88 4.48
CA ILE A 11 -9.59 -18.67 5.05
C ILE A 11 -10.06 -17.55 4.11
N LYS A 12 -11.11 -16.83 4.52
CA LYS A 12 -11.54 -15.60 3.85
C LYS A 12 -10.36 -14.65 4.00
N ARG A 13 -9.45 -14.62 3.02
CA ARG A 13 -8.41 -13.59 2.94
C ARG A 13 -9.12 -12.26 3.07
N HIS A 14 -8.76 -11.49 4.09
CA HIS A 14 -9.39 -10.20 4.30
C HIS A 14 -9.10 -9.36 3.04
N PRO A 15 -10.08 -8.64 2.46
CA PRO A 15 -9.86 -7.90 1.21
C PRO A 15 -8.65 -6.96 1.27
N LEU A 16 -8.35 -6.46 2.48
CA LEU A 16 -7.17 -5.64 2.78
C LEU A 16 -5.85 -6.35 2.46
N ASP A 17 -5.70 -7.62 2.83
CA ASP A 17 -4.47 -8.37 2.58
C ASP A 17 -4.22 -8.52 1.09
N ALA A 18 -5.28 -8.64 0.28
CA ALA A 18 -5.16 -8.72 -1.17
C ALA A 18 -4.65 -7.40 -1.78
N TYR A 19 -5.15 -6.24 -1.31
CA TYR A 19 -4.69 -4.94 -1.79
C TYR A 19 -3.22 -4.68 -1.45
N TRP A 20 -2.82 -4.98 -0.20
CA TRP A 20 -1.44 -4.79 0.24
C TRP A 20 -0.48 -5.78 -0.44
N SER A 21 -0.94 -7.01 -0.67
CA SER A 21 -0.19 -7.98 -1.48
C SER A 21 -0.01 -7.51 -2.93
N ALA A 22 -1.07 -6.99 -3.57
CA ALA A 22 -1.00 -6.49 -4.93
C ALA A 22 -0.06 -5.28 -5.04
N PHE A 23 -0.09 -4.36 -4.06
CA PHE A 23 0.82 -3.24 -3.98
C PHE A 23 2.27 -3.69 -3.80
N ARG A 24 2.51 -4.67 -2.91
CA ARG A 24 3.85 -5.23 -2.73
C ARG A 24 4.37 -5.86 -4.03
N THR A 25 3.56 -6.68 -4.69
CA THR A 25 3.92 -7.32 -5.96
C THR A 25 4.19 -6.29 -7.06
N SER A 26 3.42 -5.19 -7.13
CA SER A 26 3.66 -4.14 -8.13
C SER A 26 4.95 -3.36 -7.87
N LEU A 27 5.31 -3.14 -6.61
CA LEU A 27 6.62 -2.60 -6.24
C LEU A 27 7.76 -3.55 -6.62
N GLU A 28 7.66 -4.82 -6.25
CA GLU A 28 8.70 -5.83 -6.49
C GLU A 28 8.93 -6.06 -8.00
N ASN A 29 7.87 -6.06 -8.81
CA ASN A 29 7.97 -6.23 -10.27
C ASN A 29 8.28 -4.93 -11.03
N GLY A 30 8.42 -3.80 -10.33
CA GLY A 30 8.69 -2.49 -10.93
C GLY A 30 7.55 -1.94 -11.79
N SER A 31 6.34 -2.50 -11.69
CA SER A 31 5.15 -2.00 -12.41
C SER A 31 4.50 -0.80 -11.71
N PHE A 32 4.77 -0.63 -10.41
CA PHE A 32 4.43 0.57 -9.66
C PHE A 32 5.37 1.71 -10.07
N ARG A 33 4.82 2.77 -10.67
CA ARG A 33 5.57 3.89 -11.26
C ARG A 33 5.39 5.20 -10.51
N THR A 34 4.22 5.42 -9.89
CA THR A 34 3.96 6.66 -9.14
C THR A 34 3.15 6.40 -7.87
N MET A 35 3.34 7.21 -6.83
CA MET A 35 2.55 7.13 -5.59
C MET A 35 1.06 7.36 -5.84
N LYS A 36 0.68 8.10 -6.90
CA LYS A 36 -0.71 8.27 -7.32
C LYS A 36 -1.43 6.94 -7.57
N GLN A 37 -0.71 5.93 -8.06
CA GLN A 37 -1.26 4.59 -8.31
C GLN A 37 -1.59 3.84 -7.02
N LEU A 38 -1.12 4.29 -5.85
CA LEU A 38 -1.48 3.66 -4.59
C LEU A 38 -2.99 3.70 -4.37
N GLY A 39 -3.64 4.81 -4.72
CA GLY A 39 -5.10 4.98 -4.62
C GLY A 39 -5.91 4.17 -5.63
N THR A 40 -5.27 3.64 -6.69
CA THR A 40 -5.91 2.74 -7.66
C THR A 40 -5.82 1.28 -7.24
N ILE A 41 -4.78 0.92 -6.47
CA ILE A 41 -4.60 -0.43 -5.93
C ILE A 41 -5.34 -0.59 -4.60
N ILE A 42 -5.27 0.43 -3.75
CA ILE A 42 -5.79 0.41 -2.39
C ILE A 42 -6.90 1.46 -2.30
N PRO A 43 -8.13 1.08 -1.87
CA PRO A 43 -9.21 2.04 -1.71
C PRO A 43 -8.80 3.21 -0.81
N ILE A 44 -9.10 4.43 -1.24
CA ILE A 44 -8.71 5.64 -0.52
C ILE A 44 -9.22 5.63 0.94
N THR A 45 -10.40 5.08 1.20
CA THR A 45 -10.95 4.92 2.56
C THR A 45 -10.09 4.04 3.47
N GLN A 46 -9.41 3.04 2.91
CA GLN A 46 -8.49 2.18 3.66
C GLN A 46 -7.17 2.87 3.90
N LEU A 47 -6.68 3.60 2.90
CA LEU A 47 -5.49 4.43 3.03
C LEU A 47 -5.68 5.51 4.10
N THR A 48 -6.82 6.21 4.16
CA THR A 48 -7.05 7.23 5.20
C THR A 48 -7.04 6.65 6.60
N ILE A 49 -7.63 5.45 6.80
CA ILE A 49 -7.63 4.73 8.09
C ILE A 49 -6.20 4.33 8.48
N ILE A 50 -5.48 3.63 7.60
CA ILE A 50 -4.14 3.09 7.88
C ILE A 50 -3.11 4.21 8.06
N MET A 51 -3.20 5.24 7.23
CA MET A 51 -2.31 6.39 7.29
C MET A 51 -2.68 7.35 8.40
N ARG A 52 -3.88 7.24 8.99
CA ARG A 52 -4.43 8.21 9.95
C ARG A 52 -4.40 9.64 9.40
N LEU A 53 -4.81 9.79 8.14
CA LEU A 53 -4.88 11.06 7.43
C LEU A 53 -6.30 11.29 6.95
N ASN A 54 -6.73 12.55 6.96
CA ASN A 54 -7.94 12.90 6.23
C ASN A 54 -7.71 12.79 4.71
N TYR A 55 -8.82 12.68 3.97
CA TYR A 55 -8.81 12.51 2.51
C TYR A 55 -7.95 13.58 1.82
N ASN A 56 -8.12 14.86 2.17
CA ASN A 56 -7.42 15.97 1.54
C ASN A 56 -5.90 15.89 1.71
N THR A 57 -5.43 15.52 2.91
CA THR A 57 -4.01 15.38 3.21
C THR A 57 -3.42 14.20 2.45
N LEU A 58 -4.12 13.07 2.46
CA LEU A 58 -3.70 11.89 1.71
C LEU A 58 -3.63 12.19 0.21
N ALA A 59 -4.67 12.79 -0.38
CA ALA A 59 -4.72 13.13 -1.79
C ALA A 59 -3.56 14.05 -2.20
N LYS A 60 -3.26 15.10 -1.40
CA LYS A 60 -2.12 15.98 -1.65
C LYS A 60 -0.78 15.24 -1.63
N ARG A 61 -0.59 14.29 -0.71
CA ARG A 61 0.63 13.48 -0.63
C ARG A 61 0.76 12.48 -1.77
N LEU A 62 -0.33 11.84 -2.18
CA LEU A 62 -0.34 10.95 -3.34
C LEU A 62 0.00 11.70 -4.63
N LEU A 63 -0.48 12.95 -4.77
CA LEU A 63 -0.20 13.79 -5.93
C LEU A 63 1.23 14.37 -5.94
N ASP A 64 1.76 14.64 -4.75
CA ASP A 64 3.09 15.18 -4.51
C ASP A 64 3.85 14.32 -3.48
N PRO A 65 4.58 13.29 -3.95
CA PRO A 65 5.28 12.33 -3.10
C PRO A 65 6.31 12.95 -2.16
N SER A 66 6.83 14.14 -2.48
CA SER A 66 7.79 14.87 -1.64
C SER A 66 7.22 15.24 -0.26
N ARG A 67 5.90 15.26 -0.13
CA ARG A 67 5.18 15.60 1.11
C ARG A 67 4.99 14.41 2.06
N PHE A 68 5.46 13.21 1.69
CA PHE A 68 5.45 12.06 2.59
C PHE A 68 6.46 12.26 3.72
N THR A 69 5.98 12.11 4.95
CA THR A 69 6.83 12.14 6.14
C THR A 69 7.38 10.75 6.43
N VAL A 70 8.43 10.67 7.26
CA VAL A 70 8.96 9.40 7.75
C VAL A 70 7.87 8.57 8.46
N SER A 71 6.95 9.21 9.18
CA SER A 71 5.83 8.51 9.83
C SER A 71 4.88 7.87 8.82
N ASP A 72 4.66 8.52 7.67
CA ASP A 72 3.82 7.99 6.60
C ASP A 72 4.46 6.75 5.97
N LEU A 73 5.76 6.81 5.71
CA LEU A 73 6.54 5.69 5.19
C LEU A 73 6.50 4.49 6.14
N LYS A 74 6.64 4.72 7.45
CA LYS A 74 6.54 3.65 8.46
C LYS A 74 5.17 2.97 8.44
N ARG A 75 4.08 3.75 8.31
CA ARG A 75 2.70 3.21 8.24
C ARG A 75 2.48 2.40 6.96
N LEU A 76 2.93 2.92 5.81
CA LEU A 76 2.85 2.19 4.54
C LEU A 76 3.68 0.92 4.56
N ALA A 77 4.93 1.00 5.03
CA ALA A 77 5.85 -0.13 5.16
C ALA A 77 5.26 -1.25 6.01
N HIS A 78 4.69 -0.89 7.16
CA HIS A 78 4.02 -1.84 8.04
C HIS A 78 2.82 -2.50 7.35
N ALA A 79 1.99 -1.73 6.65
CA ALA A 79 0.80 -2.26 5.98
C ALA A 79 1.13 -3.14 4.76
N SER A 80 2.13 -2.75 3.97
CA SER A 80 2.55 -3.47 2.76
C SER A 80 3.56 -4.59 3.02
N LYS A 81 4.11 -4.68 4.24
CA LYS A 81 5.23 -5.56 4.59
C LYS A 81 6.46 -5.32 3.71
N VAL A 82 6.66 -4.08 3.30
CA VAL A 82 7.84 -3.60 2.54
C VAL A 82 8.72 -2.80 3.49
N LYS A 83 10.03 -2.82 3.28
CA LYS A 83 10.97 -2.03 4.09
C LYS A 83 10.80 -0.52 3.81
N PRO A 84 10.82 0.37 4.83
CA PRO A 84 10.66 1.82 4.62
C PRO A 84 11.66 2.42 3.63
N GLU A 85 12.88 1.87 3.56
CA GLU A 85 13.95 2.34 2.68
C GLU A 85 13.60 2.13 1.21
N GLU A 86 12.89 1.06 0.86
CA GLU A 86 12.46 0.78 -0.51
C GLU A 86 11.39 1.79 -0.96
N LEU A 87 10.46 2.12 -0.05
CA LEU A 87 9.46 3.17 -0.30
C LEU A 87 10.12 4.55 -0.44
N LEU A 88 11.14 4.85 0.37
CA LEU A 88 11.88 6.10 0.29
C LEU A 88 12.64 6.20 -1.05
N LYS A 89 13.38 5.16 -1.45
CA LYS A 89 14.07 5.11 -2.74
C LYS A 89 13.11 5.34 -3.90
N PHE A 90 11.94 4.72 -3.83
CA PHE A 90 10.90 4.88 -4.84
C PHE A 90 10.42 6.33 -4.93
N ILE A 91 10.08 6.95 -3.79
CA ILE A 91 9.64 8.35 -3.73
C ILE A 91 10.72 9.29 -4.26
N LEU A 92 11.98 9.08 -3.84
CA LEU A 92 13.11 9.89 -4.32
C LEU A 92 13.28 9.78 -5.84
N LYS A 93 13.17 8.56 -6.40
CA LYS A 93 13.23 8.34 -7.84
C LYS A 93 12.10 9.06 -8.57
N GLU A 94 10.87 8.98 -8.06
CA GLU A 94 9.71 9.67 -8.66
C GLU A 94 9.87 11.19 -8.61
N THR A 95 10.33 11.75 -7.48
CA THR A 95 10.52 13.20 -7.34
C THR A 95 11.67 13.74 -8.18
N SER A 96 12.74 12.96 -8.37
CA SER A 96 13.89 13.35 -9.19
C SER A 96 13.64 13.24 -10.70
N GLN A 97 12.57 12.55 -11.12
CA GLN A 97 12.19 12.38 -12.53
C GLN A 97 11.20 13.44 -13.04
N LYS A 98 10.76 14.38 -12.19
CA LYS A 98 10.00 15.55 -12.65
C LYS A 98 10.96 16.63 -13.18
N PRO A 99 10.79 17.13 -14.41
CA PRO A 99 11.41 18.38 -14.84
C PRO A 99 10.83 19.58 -14.07
#